data_AF-E0UER4-F1
#
_entry.id   AF-E0UER4-F1
#
_cell.length_a   1.000
_cell.length_b   1.000
_cell.length_c   1.000
_cell.angle_alpha   90.00
_cell.angle_beta   90.00
_cell.angle_gamma   90.00
#
_symmetry.space_group_name_H-M   'P 1'
#
loop_
_entity.id
_entity.type
_entity.pdbx_description
1 polymer ?
#
loop_
_entity_poly.entity_id
_entity_poly.type
_entity_poly.pdbx_seq_one_letter_code
_entity_poly.pdbx_strand_id
1 'polypeptide(L)' 'MSDNKGIKTIRWSQEKNRQLQRERGVTFEMVLAAIERGDVLDDLVHPNLGKYPNQRMMVVRISNYAFLVPYIDSSSEL' A
#
# COMPACT_ATOMS: atom_id res chain seq x y z
N MET A 1 2.93 -15.45 24.31
CA MET A 1 2.18 -16.00 23.16
C MET A 1 2.59 -15.18 21.96
N SER A 2 3.50 -15.71 21.16
CA SER A 2 4.02 -15.01 19.99
C SER A 2 2.97 -15.13 18.89
N ASP A 3 2.33 -14.03 18.52
CA ASP A 3 1.50 -13.97 17.33
C ASP A 3 2.39 -14.33 16.14
N ASN A 4 2.24 -15.55 15.65
CA ASN A 4 2.79 -15.93 14.37
C ASN A 4 2.03 -15.12 13.32
N LYS A 5 2.51 -13.91 13.02
CA LYS A 5 1.95 -13.06 11.97
C LYS A 5 2.13 -13.83 10.66
N GLY A 6 1.10 -14.59 10.28
CA GLY A 6 1.09 -15.37 9.06
C GLY A 6 1.51 -14.49 7.89
N ILE A 7 2.32 -15.04 6.99
CA ILE A 7 2.79 -14.33 5.80
C ILE A 7 1.56 -13.83 5.04
N LYS A 8 1.38 -12.51 4.97
CA LYS A 8 0.32 -11.89 4.18
C LYS A 8 0.81 -11.72 2.75
N THR A 9 0.01 -12.15 1.78
CA THR A 9 0.34 -11.95 0.36
C THR A 9 -0.07 -10.56 -0.07
N ILE A 10 0.85 -9.84 -0.73
CA ILE A 10 0.55 -8.54 -1.33
C ILE A 10 0.00 -8.76 -2.73
N ARG A 11 -1.17 -8.18 -3.03
CA ARG A 11 -1.79 -8.27 -4.36
C ARG A 11 -2.18 -6.91 -4.90
N TRP A 12 -2.07 -6.77 -6.22
CA TRP A 12 -2.56 -5.59 -6.92
C TRP A 12 -3.13 -5.94 -8.29
N SER A 13 -4.00 -5.08 -8.81
CA SER A 13 -4.49 -5.18 -10.18
C SER A 13 -3.38 -4.76 -11.16
N GLN A 14 -3.04 -5.66 -12.08
CA GLN A 14 -2.08 -5.40 -13.14
C GLN A 14 -2.57 -4.31 -14.12
N GLU A 15 -3.88 -4.23 -14.33
CA GLU A 15 -4.48 -3.18 -15.16
C GLU A 15 -4.29 -1.80 -14.52
N LYS A 16 -4.63 -1.68 -13.23
CA LYS A 16 -4.44 -0.44 -12.47
C LYS A 16 -2.95 -0.06 -12.40
N ASN A 17 -2.07 -1.04 -12.27
CA ASN A 17 -0.62 -0.81 -12.28
C ASN A 17 -0.16 -0.15 -13.59
N ARG A 18 -0.57 -0.72 -14.73
CA ARG A 18 -0.28 -0.15 -16.06
C ARG A 18 -0.90 1.23 -16.26
N GLN A 19 -2.09 1.47 -15.70
CA GLN A 19 -2.71 2.79 -15.73
C GLN A 19 -1.88 3.82 -14.96
N LEU A 20 -1.51 3.53 -13.71
CA LEU A 20 -0.69 4.41 -12.87
C LEU A 20 0.68 4.70 -13.51
N GLN A 21 1.31 3.69 -14.13
CA GLN A 21 2.56 3.89 -14.85
C GLN A 21 2.40 4.91 -16.00
N ARG A 22 1.33 4.78 -16.79
CA ARG A 22 1.09 5.68 -17.93
C ARG A 22 0.73 7.10 -17.49
N GLU A 23 -0.11 7.24 -16.48
CA GLU A 23 -0.66 8.53 -16.08
C GLU A 23 0.24 9.31 -15.11
N ARG A 24 0.99 8.59 -14.27
CA ARG A 24 1.70 9.16 -13.11
C ARG A 24 3.16 8.74 -13.02
N GLY A 25 3.62 7.83 -13.89
CA GLY A 25 5.00 7.33 -13.88
C GLY A 25 5.36 6.52 -12.63
N VAL A 26 4.36 5.93 -11.94
CA VAL A 26 4.57 5.12 -10.74
C VAL A 26 3.91 3.75 -10.86
N THR A 27 4.51 2.73 -10.24
CA THR A 27 3.98 1.36 -10.19
C THR A 27 3.87 0.82 -8.76
N PHE A 28 3.11 -0.25 -8.57
CA PHE A 28 3.05 -0.99 -7.31
C PHE A 28 4.37 -1.71 -6.99
N GLU A 29 5.17 -2.09 -7.99
CA GLU A 29 6.52 -2.62 -7.75
C GLU A 29 7.43 -1.55 -7.10
N MET A 30 7.28 -0.27 -7.49
CA MET A 30 8.01 0.83 -6.83
C MET A 30 7.55 1.01 -5.37
N VAL A 31 6.26 0.85 -5.10
CA VAL A 31 5.70 0.87 -3.74
C VAL A 31 6.27 -0.30 -2.92
N LEU A 32 6.27 -1.51 -3.47
CA LEU A 32 6.82 -2.70 -2.79
C LEU A 32 8.31 -2.52 -2.48
N ALA A 33 9.09 -2.04 -3.44
CA ALA A 33 10.51 -1.77 -3.24
C ALA A 33 10.74 -0.68 -2.17
N ALA A 34 9.86 0.31 -2.05
CA ALA A 34 9.91 1.30 -0.98
C ALA A 34 9.63 0.66 0.39
N ILE A 35 8.61 -0.21 0.48
CA ILE A 35 8.31 -0.96 1.72
C ILE A 35 9.50 -1.82 2.14
N GLU A 36 10.11 -2.56 1.21
CA GLU A 36 11.26 -3.42 1.48
C GLU A 36 12.50 -2.65 1.95
N ARG A 37 12.68 -1.41 1.47
CA ARG A 37 13.76 -0.52 1.92
C ARG A 37 13.47 0.18 3.25
N GLY A 38 12.27 0.03 3.82
CA GLY A 38 11.84 0.75 5.02
C GLY A 38 11.46 2.21 4.77
N ASP A 39 11.09 2.57 3.53
CA ASP A 39 10.67 3.92 3.13
C ASP A 39 9.16 4.19 3.41
N VAL A 40 8.53 3.41 4.28
CA VAL A 40 7.19 3.70 4.81
C VAL A 40 7.30 4.83 5.81
N LEU A 41 6.64 5.95 5.52
CA LEU A 41 6.65 7.14 6.36
C LEU A 41 5.55 7.11 7.42
N ASP A 42 4.38 6.57 7.07
CA ASP A 42 3.23 6.47 7.95
C ASP A 42 2.23 5.41 7.46
N ASP A 43 1.32 4.97 8.32
CA ASP A 43 0.21 4.08 8.00
C ASP A 43 -1.06 4.49 8.76
N LEU A 44 -2.00 5.07 8.02
CA LEU A 44 -3.15 5.79 8.53
C LEU A 44 -4.45 5.03 8.29
N VAL A 45 -5.40 5.19 9.21
CA VAL A 45 -6.79 4.77 8.99
C VAL A 45 -7.47 5.76 8.04
N HIS A 46 -8.30 5.26 7.12
CA HIS A 46 -9.06 6.15 6.24
C HIS A 46 -10.02 7.04 7.07
N PRO A 47 -9.99 8.39 6.92
CA PRO A 47 -10.76 9.30 7.78
C PRO A 47 -12.27 9.12 7.64
N ASN A 48 -12.74 8.71 6.46
CA ASN A 48 -14.14 8.38 6.22
C ASN A 48 -14.38 6.86 6.36
N LEU A 49 -14.48 6.40 7.60
CA LEU A 49 -14.74 4.99 7.93
C LEU A 49 -16.13 4.50 7.47
N GLY A 50 -17.13 5.38 7.40
CA GLY A 50 -18.46 5.00 6.95
C GLY A 50 -18.49 4.57 5.47
N LYS A 51 -17.68 5.23 4.63
CA LYS A 51 -17.57 4.90 3.21
C LYS A 51 -16.48 3.86 2.91
N TYR A 52 -15.42 3.82 3.71
CA TYR A 52 -14.26 2.93 3.49
C TYR A 52 -13.83 2.21 4.79
N PRO A 53 -14.68 1.32 5.33
CA PRO A 53 -14.48 0.75 6.67
C PRO A 53 -13.22 -0.12 6.81
N ASN A 54 -12.78 -0.77 5.73
CA ASN A 54 -11.64 -1.70 5.73
C ASN A 54 -10.43 -1.16 4.98
N GLN A 55 -10.43 0.14 4.64
CA GLN A 55 -9.33 0.75 3.90
C GLN A 55 -8.38 1.48 4.84
N ARG A 56 -7.09 1.25 4.64
CA ARG A 56 -5.99 2.00 5.24
C ARG A 56 -5.27 2.78 4.16
N MET A 57 -4.41 3.70 4.57
CA MET A 57 -3.65 4.55 3.68
C MET A 57 -2.18 4.53 4.12
N MET A 58 -1.33 3.93 3.29
CA MET A 58 0.10 3.89 3.54
C MET A 58 0.75 5.11 2.90
N VAL A 59 1.59 5.82 3.64
CA VAL A 59 2.42 6.90 3.09
C VAL A 59 3.81 6.32 2.83
N VAL A 60 4.23 6.30 1.56
CA VAL A 60 5.56 5.79 1.16
C VAL A 60 6.37 6.88 0.48
N ARG A 61 7.67 6.91 0.76
CA ARG A 61 8.61 7.75 0.02
C ARG A 61 9.09 6.99 -1.21
N ILE A 62 8.87 7.59 -2.38
CA ILE A 62 9.44 7.12 -3.64
C ILE A 62 10.28 8.26 -4.20
N SER A 63 11.58 8.04 -4.31
CA SER A 63 12.57 9.08 -4.60
C SER A 63 12.46 10.24 -3.59
N ASN A 64 12.10 11.45 -4.04
CA ASN A 64 11.98 12.65 -3.23
C ASN A 64 10.52 13.10 -3.01
N TYR A 65 9.54 12.22 -3.23
CA TYR A 65 8.12 12.53 -3.08
C TYR A 65 7.40 11.52 -2.19
N ALA A 66 6.42 11.98 -1.41
CA ALA A 66 5.58 11.14 -0.57
C ALA A 66 4.29 10.77 -1.31
N PHE A 67 4.02 9.49 -1.44
CA PHE A 67 2.82 8.95 -2.08
C PHE A 67 1.89 8.33 -1.04
N LEU A 68 0.61 8.70 -1.10
CA LEU A 68 -0.45 8.04 -0.34
C LEU A 68 -1.01 6.88 -1.16
N VAL A 69 -0.92 5.67 -0.62
CA VAL A 69 -1.34 4.41 -1.27
C VAL A 69 -2.48 3.81 -0.46
N PRO A 70 -3.74 3.91 -0.95
CA PRO A 70 -4.86 3.23 -0.32
C PRO A 70 -4.78 1.72 -0.52
N TYR A 71 -4.97 0.95 0.55
CA TYR A 71 -4.92 -0.53 0.53
C TYR A 71 -5.93 -1.12 1.52
N ILE A 72 -6.22 -2.41 1.39
CA ILE A 72 -7.15 -3.14 2.26
C ILE A 72 -6.34 -4.16 3.04
N ASP A 73 -6.36 -4.06 4.37
CA ASP A 73 -5.70 -5.05 5.23
C ASP A 73 -6.72 -6.13 5.63
N SER A 74 -6.42 -7.38 5.28
CA SER A 74 -7.23 -8.55 5.62
C SER A 74 -6.41 -9.59 6.40
N SER A 75 -7.03 -10.68 6.83
CA SER A 75 -6.34 -11.72 7.62
C SER A 75 -5.17 -12.38 6.86
N SER A 76 -5.26 -12.50 5.53
CA SER A 76 -4.28 -13.21 4.69
C SER A 76 -3.65 -12.35 3.59
N GLU A 77 -4.24 -11.20 3.26
CA GLU A 77 -3.78 -10.35 2.15
C GLU A 77 -3.63 -8.88 2.57
N LEU A 78 -2.65 -8.22 1.95
CA LEU A 78 -2.39 -6.78 1.98
C LEU A 78 -2.55 -6.17 0.58
#